data_AF-A0A803QYA2-F1
#
_entry.id   AF-A0A803QYA2-F1
#
_cell.length_a   1.000
_cell.length_b   1.000
_cell.length_c   1.000
_cell.angle_alpha   90.00
_cell.angle_beta   90.00
_cell.angle_gamma   90.00
#
_symmetry.space_group_name_H-M   'P 1'
#
loop_
_entity.id
_entity.type
_entity.pdbx_description
1 polymer ?
#
loop_
_entity_poly.entity_id
_entity_poly.type
_entity_poly.pdbx_seq_one_letter_code
_entity_poly.pdbx_strand_id
1 'polypeptide(L)'
;MINDAISKFEEALLIDPLKHEALWSLGNANTSYAFMTPNLDEAKPYFDSAYDFFQKALEEDPGNELYSKSLEINAKATELHTEIHKHGLGQQTAAAGSDTSFNAKFQAEEEQRFQL
;
A
#
# COMPACT_ATOMS: atom_id res chain seq x y z
N MET A 1 -0.33 5.48 -14.92
CA MET A 1 -1.17 4.52 -14.16
C MET A 1 -0.91 4.60 -12.66
N ILE A 2 0.27 4.24 -12.11
CA ILE A 2 0.54 4.38 -10.66
C ILE A 2 0.62 5.84 -10.20
N ASN A 3 1.31 6.71 -10.95
CA ASN A 3 1.39 8.14 -10.61
C ASN A 3 0.00 8.81 -10.60
N ASP A 4 -0.90 8.38 -11.49
CA ASP A 4 -2.28 8.88 -11.53
C ASP A 4 -3.08 8.41 -10.31
N ALA A 5 -2.79 7.20 -9.80
CA ALA A 5 -3.42 6.69 -8.58
C ALA A 5 -2.92 7.45 -7.34
N ILE A 6 -1.60 7.67 -7.24
CA ILE A 6 -0.99 8.51 -6.20
C ILE A 6 -1.66 9.88 -6.18
N SER A 7 -1.73 10.55 -7.34
CA SER A 7 -2.34 11.89 -7.45
C SER A 7 -3.80 11.90 -7.00
N LYS A 8 -4.60 10.89 -7.37
CA LYS A 8 -6.02 10.80 -6.96
C LYS A 8 -6.20 10.54 -5.47
N PHE A 9 -5.33 9.75 -4.85
CA PHE A 9 -5.38 9.55 -3.41
C PHE A 9 -4.94 10.81 -2.65
N GLU A 10 -3.94 11.54 -3.16
CA GLU A 10 -3.57 12.86 -2.61
C GLU A 10 -4.73 13.85 -2.71
N GLU A 11 -5.43 13.92 -3.84
CA GLU A 11 -6.65 14.73 -4.01
C GLU A 11 -7.75 14.32 -3.02
N ALA A 12 -7.96 13.01 -2.80
CA ALA A 12 -8.93 12.53 -1.82
C ALA A 12 -8.56 12.97 -0.39
N LEU A 13 -7.27 12.96 -0.04
CA LEU A 13 -6.78 13.42 1.26
C LEU A 13 -6.82 14.94 1.43
N LEU A 14 -6.90 15.72 0.35
CA LEU A 14 -7.20 17.15 0.43
C LEU A 14 -8.66 17.41 0.84
N ILE A 15 -9.57 16.48 0.53
CA ILE A 15 -10.99 16.57 0.89
C ILE A 15 -11.20 16.05 2.31
N ASP A 16 -10.66 14.87 2.61
CA ASP A 16 -10.69 14.25 3.93
C ASP A 16 -9.29 13.75 4.33
N PRO A 17 -8.54 14.56 5.09
CA PRO A 17 -7.17 14.23 5.51
C PRO A 17 -7.08 12.99 6.41
N LEU A 18 -8.19 12.58 7.02
CA LEU A 18 -8.25 11.46 7.97
C LEU A 18 -8.88 10.21 7.35
N LYS A 19 -9.13 10.23 6.03
CA LYS A 19 -9.64 9.06 5.31
C LYS A 19 -8.60 7.94 5.30
N HIS A 20 -8.66 7.08 6.32
CA HIS A 20 -7.70 6.00 6.56
C HIS A 20 -7.54 5.04 5.37
N GLU A 21 -8.62 4.78 4.61
CA GLU A 21 -8.57 3.96 3.39
C GLU A 21 -7.73 4.61 2.28
N ALA A 22 -7.82 5.94 2.13
CA ALA A 22 -7.02 6.68 1.16
C ALA A 22 -5.54 6.76 1.61
N LEU A 23 -5.29 6.94 2.91
CA LEU A 23 -3.95 6.84 3.50
C LEU A 23 -3.32 5.47 3.20
N TRP A 24 -4.02 4.38 3.53
CA TRP A 24 -3.53 3.03 3.27
C TRP A 24 -3.31 2.76 1.77
N SER A 25 -4.23 3.19 0.91
CA SER A 25 -4.10 3.03 -0.54
C SER A 25 -2.91 3.80 -1.11
N LEU A 26 -2.64 4.99 -0.60
CA LEU A 26 -1.48 5.80 -0.97
C LEU A 26 -0.17 5.13 -0.53
N GLY A 27 -0.14 4.51 0.65
CA GLY A 27 0.99 3.68 1.09
C GLY A 27 1.28 2.54 0.11
N ASN A 28 0.26 1.78 -0.29
CA ASN A 28 0.42 0.69 -1.27
C ASN A 28 0.89 1.17 -2.64
N ALA A 29 0.40 2.32 -3.10
CA ALA A 29 0.82 2.90 -4.36
C ALA A 29 2.30 3.29 -4.33
N ASN A 30 2.77 3.87 -3.22
CA ASN A 30 4.18 4.19 -2.99
C ASN A 30 5.06 2.93 -2.94
N THR A 31 4.67 1.91 -2.17
CA THR A 31 5.38 0.61 -2.12
C THR A 31 5.47 -0.04 -3.50
N SER A 32 4.39 -0.01 -4.28
CA SER A 32 4.37 -0.56 -5.65
C SER A 32 5.31 0.23 -6.58
N TYR A 33 5.29 1.56 -6.50
CA TYR A 33 6.21 2.40 -7.26
C TYR A 33 7.68 2.09 -6.91
N ALA A 34 7.99 1.99 -5.61
CA ALA A 34 9.32 1.67 -5.11
C ALA A 34 9.84 0.33 -5.65
N PHE A 35 9.00 -0.72 -5.66
CA PHE A 35 9.39 -2.01 -6.23
C PHE A 35 9.64 -1.97 -7.74
N MET A 36 8.98 -1.07 -8.48
CA MET A 36 9.21 -0.87 -9.91
C MET A 36 10.46 -0.03 -10.22
N THR A 37 10.95 0.74 -9.25
CA THR A 37 12.16 1.55 -9.37
C THR A 37 13.41 0.68 -9.16
N PRO A 38 14.27 0.45 -10.17
CA PRO A 38 15.40 -0.46 -10.02
C PRO A 38 16.49 0.02 -9.06
N ASN A 39 16.68 1.34 -8.97
CA ASN A 39 17.63 1.93 -8.08
C ASN A 39 17.06 1.97 -6.65
N LEU A 40 17.72 1.28 -5.71
CA LEU A 40 17.27 1.24 -4.32
C LEU A 40 17.28 2.62 -3.66
N ASP A 41 18.27 3.47 -3.95
CA ASP A 41 18.36 4.81 -3.38
C ASP A 41 17.20 5.70 -3.85
N GLU A 42 16.72 5.50 -5.08
CA GLU A 42 15.53 6.17 -5.62
C GLU A 42 14.23 5.56 -5.10
N ALA A 43 14.21 4.25 -4.79
CA ALA A 43 13.04 3.54 -4.27
C ALA A 43 12.79 3.81 -2.78
N LYS A 44 13.87 3.97 -1.99
CA LYS A 44 13.79 4.07 -0.53
C LYS A 44 12.85 5.19 -0.02
N PRO A 45 12.87 6.42 -0.57
CA PRO A 45 11.96 7.48 -0.12
C PRO A 45 10.47 7.12 -0.25
N TYR A 46 10.13 6.29 -1.23
CA TYR A 46 8.76 5.81 -1.43
C TYR A 46 8.38 4.73 -0.40
N PHE A 47 9.30 3.83 -0.03
CA PHE A 47 9.05 2.92 1.10
C PHE A 47 8.91 3.65 2.43
N ASP A 48 9.74 4.66 2.68
CA ASP A 48 9.65 5.50 3.89
C ASP A 48 8.29 6.24 3.91
N SER A 49 7.89 6.85 2.79
CA SER A 49 6.58 7.51 2.66
C SER A 49 5.42 6.53 2.85
N ALA A 50 5.53 5.31 2.32
CA ALA A 50 4.52 4.29 2.50
C ALA A 50 4.35 3.89 3.98
N TYR A 51 5.45 3.81 4.73
CA TYR A 51 5.43 3.53 6.16
C TYR A 51 4.62 4.60 6.91
N ASP A 52 4.90 5.88 6.63
CA ASP A 52 4.21 7.00 7.27
C ASP A 52 2.70 6.97 6.99
N PHE A 53 2.29 6.65 5.77
CA PHE A 53 0.88 6.54 5.41
C PHE A 53 0.19 5.35 6.07
N PHE A 54 0.85 4.18 6.13
CA PHE A 54 0.30 3.03 6.86
C PHE A 54 0.18 3.29 8.36
N GLN A 55 1.14 4.00 8.95
CA GLN A 55 1.08 4.38 10.36
C GLN A 55 -0.11 5.30 10.62
N LYS A 56 -0.28 6.35 9.80
CA LYS A 56 -1.45 7.25 9.92
C LYS A 56 -2.77 6.52 9.73
N ALA A 57 -2.86 5.61 8.76
CA ALA A 57 -4.06 4.80 8.56
C ALA A 57 -4.39 3.95 9.80
N LEU A 58 -3.38 3.36 10.44
CA LEU A 58 -3.55 2.59 11.68
C LEU A 58 -3.87 3.47 12.89
N GLU A 59 -3.36 4.70 12.95
CA GLU A 59 -3.71 5.66 14.01
C GLU A 59 -5.20 6.05 13.95
N GLU A 60 -5.75 6.20 12.74
CA GLU A 60 -7.16 6.52 12.52
C GLU A 60 -8.10 5.30 12.69
N ASP A 61 -7.65 4.09 12.32
CA ASP A 61 -8.38 2.84 12.56
C ASP A 61 -7.47 1.75 13.19
N PRO A 62 -7.25 1.80 14.52
CA PRO A 62 -6.32 0.88 15.20
C PRO A 62 -6.76 -0.59 15.21
N GLY A 63 -8.03 -0.86 14.95
CA GLY A 63 -8.58 -2.22 14.87
C GLY A 63 -8.30 -2.90 13.54
N ASN A 64 -7.74 -2.18 12.57
CA ASN A 64 -7.56 -2.67 11.21
C ASN A 64 -6.29 -3.52 11.09
N GLU A 65 -6.47 -4.84 11.14
CA GLU A 65 -5.37 -5.80 11.00
C GLU A 65 -4.61 -5.64 9.67
N LEU A 66 -5.27 -5.18 8.61
CA LEU A 66 -4.65 -4.96 7.31
C LEU A 66 -3.58 -3.86 7.38
N TYR A 67 -3.83 -2.79 8.14
CA TYR A 67 -2.91 -1.66 8.23
C TYR A 67 -1.67 -2.03 9.05
N SER A 68 -1.88 -2.73 10.17
CA SER A 68 -0.79 -3.33 10.94
C SER A 68 0.04 -4.28 10.08
N LYS A 69 -0.61 -5.12 9.27
CA LYS A 69 0.10 -6.05 8.38
C LYS A 69 0.92 -5.33 7.30
N SER A 70 0.38 -4.26 6.73
CA SER A 70 1.09 -3.44 5.77
C SER A 70 2.36 -2.82 6.36
N LEU A 71 2.34 -2.36 7.62
CA LEU A 71 3.55 -1.88 8.31
C LEU A 71 4.60 -2.98 8.49
N GLU A 72 4.19 -4.16 8.95
CA GLU A 72 5.10 -5.30 9.13
C GLU A 72 5.80 -5.69 7.82
N ILE A 73 5.05 -5.69 6.70
CA ILE A 73 5.58 -6.02 5.38
C ILE A 73 6.49 -4.89 4.89
N ASN A 74 6.06 -3.63 5.03
CA ASN A 74 6.81 -2.48 4.55
C ASN A 74 8.15 -2.30 5.28
N ALA A 75 8.24 -2.71 6.56
CA ALA A 75 9.49 -2.76 7.30
C ALA A 75 10.57 -3.65 6.66
N LYS A 76 10.15 -4.63 5.82
CA LYS A 76 11.05 -5.53 5.07
C LYS A 76 11.19 -5.13 3.61
N ALA A 77 10.59 -4.02 3.18
CA ALA A 77 10.47 -3.70 1.76
C ALA A 77 11.81 -3.45 1.07
N THR A 78 12.79 -2.85 1.74
CA THR A 78 14.15 -2.66 1.21
C THR A 78 14.88 -3.99 0.98
N GLU A 79 14.73 -4.96 1.89
CA GLU A 79 15.30 -6.31 1.73
C GLU A 79 14.64 -7.02 0.54
N LEU A 80 13.31 -6.99 0.48
CA LEU A 80 12.53 -7.55 -0.63
C LEU A 80 12.87 -6.90 -1.96
N HIS A 81 13.08 -5.59 -1.99
CA HIS A 81 13.47 -4.85 -3.21
C HIS A 81 14.79 -5.35 -3.75
N THR A 82 15.79 -5.44 -2.87
CA THR A 82 17.13 -5.93 -3.22
C THR A 82 17.05 -7.35 -3.79
N GLU A 83 16.25 -8.22 -3.16
CA GLU A 83 16.06 -9.60 -3.58
C GLU A 83 15.38 -9.70 -4.97
N ILE A 84 14.30 -8.93 -5.19
CA ILE A 84 13.54 -8.90 -6.46
C ILE A 84 14.42 -8.41 -7.61
N HIS A 85 15.21 -7.35 -7.41
CA HIS A 85 16.06 -6.79 -8.46
C HIS A 85 17.35 -7.59 -8.67
N LYS A 86 17.82 -8.34 -7.65
CA LYS A 86 19.00 -9.20 -7.76
C LYS A 86 18.74 -10.53 -8.46
N HIS A 87 17.63 -11.19 -8.16
CA HIS A 87 17.29 -12.50 -8.76
C HIS A 87 16.29 -12.41 -9.92
N GLY A 88 15.82 -11.20 -10.23
CA GLY A 88 14.75 -10.97 -11.19
C GLY A 88 13.41 -11.51 -10.69
N LEU A 89 12.31 -11.03 -11.28
CA LEU A 89 10.93 -11.41 -10.95
C LEU A 89 10.58 -12.90 -11.27
N GLY A 90 11.58 -13.77 -11.41
CA GLY A 90 11.49 -15.11 -12.01
C GLY A 90 11.69 -16.30 -11.06
N GLN A 91 12.11 -16.09 -9.81
CA GLN A 91 12.09 -17.16 -8.81
C GLN A 91 10.99 -16.88 -7.80
N GLN A 92 9.85 -17.53 -8.06
CA GLN A 92 8.69 -17.61 -7.21
C GLN A 92 9.08 -17.75 -5.72
N THR A 93 8.78 -16.72 -4.94
CA THR A 93 8.51 -16.89 -3.51
C THR A 93 7.19 -17.66 -3.41
N ALA A 94 7.27 -18.99 -3.48
CA ALA A 94 6.18 -19.94 -3.28
C ALA A 94 5.73 -20.01 -1.79
N ALA A 95 5.64 -18.85 -1.14
CA ALA A 95 5.21 -18.70 0.26
C ALA A 95 4.57 -17.32 0.51
N ALA A 96 3.74 -16.86 -0.43
CA ALA A 96 2.73 -15.85 -0.15
C ALA A 96 1.52 -16.14 -1.04
N GLY A 97 0.78 -17.18 -0.68
CA GLY A 97 -0.62 -17.30 -1.08
C GLY A 97 -1.36 -16.13 -0.45
N SER A 98 -1.33 -14.99 -1.11
CA SER A 98 -2.16 -13.84 -0.84
C SER A 98 -2.73 -13.50 -2.20
N ASP A 99 -3.87 -14.10 -2.51
CA ASP A 99 -4.68 -13.68 -3.64
C ASP A 99 -4.74 -12.16 -3.64
N THR A 100 -4.05 -11.49 -4.56
CA THR A 100 -4.21 -10.06 -4.83
C THR A 100 -5.55 -9.82 -5.55
N SER A 101 -6.62 -10.38 -4.98
CA SER A 101 -8.02 -10.13 -5.26
C SER A 101 -8.71 -9.75 -3.94
N PHE A 102 -8.11 -8.78 -3.22
CA PHE A 102 -8.74 -8.18 -2.04
C PHE A 102 -9.78 -7.11 -2.42
N ASN A 103 -9.87 -6.76 -3.71
CA ASN A 103 -10.75 -5.70 -4.22
C ASN A 103 -12.22 -6.13 -4.42
N ALA A 104 -12.57 -7.40 -4.17
CA ALA A 104 -13.92 -7.92 -4.45
C ALA A 104 -14.89 -7.87 -3.25
N LYS A 105 -14.43 -7.58 -2.03
CA LYS A 105 -15.31 -7.59 -0.83
C LYS A 105 -15.68 -6.21 -0.29
N PHE A 106 -14.86 -5.18 -0.51
CA PHE A 106 -15.15 -3.85 0.05
C PHE A 106 -16.08 -2.99 -0.82
N GLN A 107 -16.21 -3.26 -2.12
CA GLN A 107 -17.22 -2.59 -2.95
C GLN A 107 -18.66 -3.00 -2.59
N ALA A 108 -18.86 -4.10 -1.88
CA ALA A 108 -20.20 -4.56 -1.49
C ALA A 108 -20.74 -3.88 -0.22
N GLU A 109 -19.88 -3.26 0.61
CA GLU A 109 -20.30 -2.74 1.92
C GLU A 109 -20.59 -1.23 1.91
N GLU A 110 -20.01 -0.47 0.98
CA GLU A 110 -20.33 0.96 0.82
C GLU A 110 -21.68 1.19 0.12
N GLU A 111 -22.12 0.28 -0.76
CA GLU A 111 -23.44 0.35 -1.42
C GLU A 111 -24.63 0.06 -0.49
N GLN A 112 -24.40 -0.47 0.73
CA GLN A 112 -25.46 -0.70 1.71
C GLN A 112 -25.66 0.44 2.73
N ARG A 113 -24.71 1.38 2.85
CA ARG A 113 -24.83 2.48 3.83
C ARG A 113 -25.59 3.72 3.33
N PHE A 114 -26.00 3.75 2.05
CA PHE A 114 -26.78 4.85 1.47
C PHE A 114 -28.27 4.53 1.18
N GLN A 115 -28.81 3.43 1.75
CA GLN A 115 -30.22 3.04 1.56
C GLN A 115 -31.04 2.89 2.87
N LEU A 116 -30.68 3.61 3.94
CA LEU A 116 -31.57 3.86 5.08
C LEU A 116 -31.67 5.36 5.36
#